data_AF-A0A7C6LQV0-F1
#
_entry.id   AF-A0A7C6LQV0-F1
#
_cell.length_a   1.000
_cell.length_b   1.000
_cell.length_c   1.000
_cell.angle_alpha   90.00
_cell.angle_beta   90.00
_cell.angle_gamma   90.00
#
_symmetry.space_group_name_H-M   'P 1'
#
loop_
_entity.id
_entity.type
_entity.pdbx_description
1 polymer ?
#
loop_
_entity_poly.entity_id
_entity_poly.type
_entity_poly.pdbx_seq_one_letter_code
_entity_poly.pdbx_strand_id
1 'polypeptide(L)' 'PTIMVGDRLYFSQGVDVNVDIDKSEYLGTITSAIDDTKMPIENGQANFEGKGAPYAVYKNGVILMLEGKWFFFEIR' A
#
# COMPACT_ATOMS: atom_id res chain seq x y z
N PRO A 1 1.49 1.78 9.77
CA PRO A 1 1.33 2.24 8.38
C PRO A 1 0.03 1.71 7.78
N THR A 2 -0.75 2.59 7.17
CA THR A 2 -2.08 2.33 6.64
C THR A 2 -2.20 3.05 5.29
N ILE A 3 -2.87 2.40 4.33
CA ILE A 3 -3.21 3.00 3.04
C ILE A 3 -4.71 2.82 2.77
N MET A 4 -5.29 3.71 1.97
CA MET A 4 -6.64 3.52 1.44
C MET A 4 -6.57 3.36 -0.08
N VAL A 5 -7.08 2.24 -0.59
CA VAL A 5 -7.19 1.96 -2.03
C VAL A 5 -8.46 1.16 -2.28
N GLY A 6 -9.15 1.42 -3.40
CA GLY A 6 -10.42 0.74 -3.70
C GLY A 6 -11.46 0.87 -2.59
N ASP A 7 -11.56 2.06 -1.98
CA ASP A 7 -12.49 2.42 -0.90
C ASP A 7 -12.35 1.57 0.38
N ARG A 8 -11.16 0.98 0.58
CA ARG A 8 -10.85 0.10 1.72
C ARG A 8 -9.53 0.49 2.36
N LEU A 9 -9.48 0.37 3.68
CA LEU A 9 -8.25 0.53 4.45
C LEU A 9 -7.48 -0.78 4.51
N TYR A 10 -6.16 -0.68 4.29
CA TYR A 10 -5.23 -1.79 4.43
C TYR A 10 -4.13 -1.42 5.41
N PHE A 11 -3.77 -2.36 6.28
CA PHE A 11 -2.87 -2.17 7.40
C PHE A 11 -1.61 -2.99 7.21
N SER A 12 -0.45 -2.33 7.27
CA SER A 12 0.84 -3.00 7.19
C SER A 12 1.03 -3.94 8.37
N GLN A 13 1.52 -5.15 8.09
CA GLN A 13 1.99 -6.08 9.13
C GLN A 13 3.49 -5.92 9.43
N GLY A 14 4.18 -4.98 8.74
CA GLY A 14 5.64 -4.85 8.83
C GLY A 14 6.40 -6.04 8.24
N VAL A 15 5.72 -6.89 7.46
CA VAL A 15 6.29 -8.08 6.83
C VAL A 15 6.60 -7.76 5.37
N ASP A 16 7.87 -7.85 4.99
CA ASP A 16 8.26 -7.90 3.60
C ASP A 16 7.95 -9.28 3.00
N VAL A 17 7.61 -9.28 1.71
CA VAL A 17 7.30 -10.49 0.97
C VAL A 17 8.22 -10.58 -0.23
N ASN A 18 8.91 -11.72 -0.36
CA ASN A 18 9.74 -12.00 -1.53
C ASN A 18 8.86 -12.54 -2.65
N VAL A 19 8.38 -11.64 -3.50
CA VAL A 19 7.55 -11.93 -4.66
C VAL A 19 8.03 -11.10 -5.84
N ASP A 20 7.92 -11.67 -7.04
CA ASP A 20 8.14 -10.96 -8.29
C ASP A 20 6.76 -10.70 -8.91
N ILE A 21 6.40 -9.43 -9.06
CA ILE A 21 5.10 -8.99 -9.58
C ILE A 21 5.37 -8.23 -10.86
N ASP A 22 4.69 -8.63 -11.93
CA ASP A 22 4.83 -7.94 -13.21
C ASP A 22 4.27 -6.52 -13.10
N LYS A 23 4.92 -5.54 -13.74
CA LYS A 23 4.47 -4.13 -13.73
C LYS A 23 3.06 -3.95 -14.30
N SER A 24 2.61 -4.86 -15.17
CA SER A 24 1.24 -4.88 -15.71
C SER A 24 0.19 -5.24 -14.67
N GLU A 25 0.57 -5.85 -13.54
CA GLU A 25 -0.33 -6.17 -12.42
C GLU A 25 -0.49 -5.00 -11.45
N TYR A 26 0.27 -3.92 -11.63
CA TYR A 26 0.17 -2.74 -10.76
C TYR A 26 -1.18 -2.07 -10.96
N LEU A 27 -1.92 -1.90 -9.87
CA LEU A 27 -3.23 -1.26 -9.88
C LEU A 27 -3.15 0.27 -9.85
N GLY A 28 -2.04 0.79 -9.37
CA GLY A 28 -1.82 2.23 -9.26
C GLY A 28 -0.68 2.54 -8.32
N THR A 29 -0.60 3.80 -7.92
CA THR A 29 0.39 4.31 -6.97
C THR A 29 -0.28 5.11 -5.86
N ILE A 30 0.38 5.22 -4.72
CA ILE A 30 0.00 6.16 -3.66
C ILE A 30 0.17 7.58 -4.18
N THR A 31 -0.84 8.42 -4.03
CA THR A 31 -0.91 9.78 -4.59
C THR A 31 -0.57 10.85 -3.57
N SER A 32 -0.78 10.59 -2.28
CA SER A 32 -0.51 11.54 -1.20
C SER A 32 -0.13 10.84 0.11
N ALA A 33 0.67 11.56 0.91
CA ALA A 33 0.99 11.19 2.28
C ALA A 33 0.31 12.18 3.23
N ILE A 34 -0.24 11.67 4.32
CA ILE A 34 -0.83 12.44 5.41
C ILE A 34 -0.09 12.15 6.71
N ASP A 35 -0.40 12.93 7.74
CA ASP A 35 0.09 12.76 9.11
C ASP A 35 -0.08 11.31 9.60
N ASP A 36 0.95 10.77 10.25
CA ASP A 36 1.03 9.37 10.67
C ASP A 36 0.04 9.00 11.79
N THR A 37 -0.47 10.01 12.50
CA THR A 37 -1.52 9.86 13.52
C THR A 37 -2.94 9.83 12.93
N LYS A 38 -3.10 10.17 11.65
CA LYS A 38 -4.40 10.20 10.96
C LYS A 38 -4.64 8.93 10.16
N MET A 39 -5.90 8.58 9.98
CA MET A 39 -6.30 7.53 9.05
C MET A 39 -6.48 8.11 7.65
N PRO A 40 -6.02 7.40 6.60
CA PRO A 40 -6.40 7.70 5.22
C PRO A 40 -7.92 7.71 5.06
N ILE A 41 -8.44 8.67 4.31
CA ILE A 41 -9.89 8.80 4.05
C ILE A 41 -10.22 8.90 2.55
N GLU A 42 -9.19 8.94 1.70
CA GLU A 42 -9.32 8.98 0.23
C GLU A 42 -8.42 7.92 -0.40
N ASN A 43 -8.83 7.40 -1.55
CA ASN A 43 -8.01 6.45 -2.31
C ASN A 43 -6.67 7.07 -2.72
N GLY A 44 -5.60 6.30 -2.54
CA GLY A 44 -4.23 6.72 -2.80
C GLY A 44 -3.57 7.46 -1.63
N GLN A 45 -4.25 7.69 -0.51
CA GLN A 45 -3.62 8.23 0.69
C GLN A 45 -2.88 7.15 1.49
N ALA A 46 -1.74 7.53 2.03
CA ALA A 46 -0.96 6.77 3.02
C ALA A 46 -0.68 7.65 4.25
N ASN A 47 -0.70 7.09 5.46
CA ASN A 47 -0.29 7.81 6.69
C ASN A 47 1.21 7.65 7.00
N PHE A 48 2.01 7.63 5.95
CA PHE A 48 3.46 7.56 6.00
C PHE A 48 4.03 8.03 4.66
N GLU A 49 5.33 8.26 4.60
CA GLU A 49 6.03 8.61 3.36
C GLU A 49 6.02 7.44 2.38
N GLY A 50 5.01 7.41 1.51
CA GLY A 50 4.83 6.36 0.49
C GLY A 50 4.40 6.90 -0.87
N LYS A 51 4.38 8.22 -1.07
CA LYS A 51 3.91 8.83 -2.33
C LYS A 51 4.71 8.31 -3.53
N GLY A 52 4.00 7.88 -4.57
CA GLY A 52 4.57 7.28 -5.78
C GLY A 52 4.82 5.78 -5.68
N ALA A 53 4.70 5.17 -4.51
CA ALA A 53 4.86 3.73 -4.34
C ALA A 53 3.75 2.98 -5.09
N PRO A 54 4.08 2.06 -6.02
CA PRO A 54 3.09 1.24 -6.70
C PRO A 54 2.55 0.14 -5.79
N TYR A 55 1.29 -0.24 -6.00
CA TYR A 55 0.64 -1.34 -5.30
C TYR A 55 -0.06 -2.32 -6.25
N ALA A 56 -0.21 -3.56 -5.80
CA ALA A 56 -0.89 -4.64 -6.51
C ALA A 56 -1.71 -5.50 -5.53
N VAL A 57 -2.69 -6.25 -6.05
CA VAL A 57 -3.43 -7.25 -5.25
C VAL A 57 -2.50 -8.39 -4.92
N TYR A 58 -2.55 -8.85 -3.68
CA TYR A 58 -1.82 -10.03 -3.26
C TYR A 58 -2.58 -10.75 -2.15
N LYS A 59 -2.91 -12.03 -2.38
CA LYS A 59 -3.71 -12.86 -1.47
C LYS A 59 -5.03 -12.15 -1.11
N ASN A 60 -5.31 -11.95 0.18
CA ASN A 60 -6.49 -11.29 0.72
C ASN A 60 -6.27 -9.79 1.01
N GLY A 61 -5.18 -9.21 0.49
CA GLY A 61 -4.81 -7.81 0.72
C GLY A 61 -4.12 -7.20 -0.49
N VAL A 62 -3.21 -6.28 -0.21
CA VAL A 62 -2.37 -5.63 -1.22
C VAL A 62 -0.92 -5.65 -0.79
N ILE A 63 -0.03 -5.57 -1.76
CA ILE A 63 1.38 -5.30 -1.51
C ILE A 63 1.76 -3.93 -2.06
N LEU A 64 2.68 -3.26 -1.37
CA LEU A 64 3.15 -1.94 -1.70
C LEU A 64 4.69 -1.96 -1.81
N MET A 65 5.23 -1.38 -2.88
CA MET A 65 6.67 -1.32 -3.11
C MET A 65 7.26 -0.14 -2.36
N LEU A 66 8.04 -0.40 -1.32
CA LEU A 66 8.77 0.59 -0.54
C LEU A 66 10.25 0.24 -0.55
N GLU A 67 11.09 1.20 -0.95
CA GLU A 67 12.55 1.02 -0.98
C GLU A 67 13.02 -0.23 -1.75
N GLY A 68 12.30 -0.60 -2.82
CA GLY A 68 12.62 -1.76 -3.66
C GLY A 68 12.19 -3.11 -3.07
N LYS A 69 11.39 -3.12 -1.99
CA LYS A 69 10.80 -4.33 -1.40
C LYS A 69 9.28 -4.24 -1.38
N TRP A 70 8.63 -5.38 -1.55
CA TRP A 70 7.19 -5.50 -1.39
C TRP A 70 6.82 -5.73 0.07
N PHE A 71 5.92 -4.92 0.60
CA PHE A 71 5.37 -5.07 1.94
C PHE A 71 3.89 -5.42 1.88
N PHE A 72 3.46 -6.38 2.68
CA PHE A 72 2.07 -6.80 2.70
C PHE A 72 1.21 -5.93 3.63
N PHE A 73 0.04 -5.53 3.13
CA PHE A 73 -0.99 -4.81 3.85
C PHE A 73 -2.30 -5.59 3.77
N GLU A 74 -2.86 -5.95 4.92
CA GLU A 74 -4.10 -6.72 5.02
C GLU A 74 -5.31 -5.81 5.24
N ILE A 75 -6.47 -6.25 4.76
CA ILE A 75 -7.74 -5.64 5.15
C ILE A 75 -8.10 -6.09 6.59
N ARG A 76 -8.65 -5.19 7.39
CA ARG A 76 -9.19 -5.48 8.73
C ARG A 76 -10.63 -5.01 8.85
#